data_AF-A0A7W9NI33-F1
#
_entry.id   AF-A0A7W9NI33-F1
#
_cell.length_a   1.000
_cell.length_b   1.000
_cell.length_c   1.000
_cell.angle_alpha   90.00
_cell.angle_beta   90.00
_cell.angle_gamma   90.00
#
_symmetry.space_group_name_H-M   'P 1'
#
loop_
_entity.id
_entity.type
_entity.pdbx_description
1 polymer ?
#
loop_
_entity_poly.entity_id
_entity_poly.type
_entity_poly.pdbx_seq_one_letter_code
_entity_poly.pdbx_strand_id
1 'polypeptide(L)'
;MDVTSTLLSGSRRKRVVYAGWLAVGIGLIGAPLVVLSLWPGIDHTPYSANTVLLAFGLCLSSISYAFGRAAVAGMTESRPRPVSGPGNIPYLLAGLFLAVAVVSLVIAAA
;
A
#
# COMPACT_ATOMS: atom_id res chain seq x y z
N MET A 1 3.07 20.69 11.80
CA MET A 1 1.68 20.20 11.72
C MET A 1 1.71 18.88 10.97
N ASP A 2 1.58 17.76 11.69
CA ASP A 2 1.56 16.43 11.07
C ASP A 2 0.24 16.22 10.30
N VAL A 3 0.33 16.02 9.00
CA VAL A 3 -0.81 15.71 8.11
C VAL A 3 -1.59 14.48 8.61
N THR A 4 -0.89 13.58 9.28
CA THR A 4 -1.39 12.40 9.99
C THR A 4 -2.33 12.80 11.14
N SER A 5 -2.03 13.86 11.88
CA SER A 5 -2.85 14.33 12.98
C SER A 5 -4.17 14.94 12.51
N THR A 6 -4.22 15.67 11.40
CA THR A 6 -5.44 16.35 10.94
C THR A 6 -6.43 15.42 10.24
N LEU A 7 -5.96 14.42 9.47
CA LEU A 7 -6.85 13.46 8.83
C LEU A 7 -7.35 12.36 9.78
N LEU A 8 -6.53 11.97 10.78
CA LEU A 8 -6.88 10.92 11.73
C LEU A 8 -7.49 11.48 13.04
N SER A 9 -7.27 12.74 13.43
CA SER A 9 -7.91 13.35 14.62
C SER A 9 -9.44 13.38 14.51
N GLY A 10 -9.99 13.38 13.31
CA GLY A 10 -11.42 13.22 13.08
C GLY A 10 -11.91 11.87 13.61
N SER A 11 -12.90 11.90 14.50
CA SER A 11 -13.65 10.79 15.11
C SER A 11 -13.32 9.37 14.62
N ARG A 12 -13.17 8.40 15.55
CA ARG A 12 -12.98 6.96 15.26
C ARG A 12 -13.71 6.46 14.00
N ARG A 13 -14.96 6.86 13.82
CA ARG A 13 -15.79 6.55 12.64
C ARG A 13 -15.20 7.06 11.32
N LYS A 14 -14.72 8.31 11.26
CA LYS A 14 -14.00 8.86 10.11
C LYS A 14 -12.73 8.07 9.84
N ARG A 15 -11.94 7.78 10.89
CA ARG A 15 -10.71 6.99 10.79
C ARG A 15 -10.95 5.62 10.14
N VAL A 16 -11.99 4.91 10.59
CA VAL A 16 -12.39 3.60 10.05
C VAL A 16 -12.87 3.69 8.61
N VAL A 17 -13.74 4.65 8.30
CA VAL A 17 -14.35 4.78 6.97
C VAL A 17 -13.31 5.22 5.94
N TYR A 18 -12.55 6.28 6.21
CA TYR A 18 -11.54 6.80 5.28
C TYR A 18 -10.39 5.81 5.08
N ALA A 19 -9.83 5.25 6.17
CA ALA A 19 -8.78 4.25 6.03
C ALA A 19 -9.29 2.98 5.34
N GLY A 20 -10.54 2.57 5.61
CA GLY A 20 -11.17 1.43 4.92
C GLY A 20 -11.31 1.66 3.42
N TRP A 21 -11.85 2.81 3.00
CA TRP A 21 -11.99 3.15 1.58
C TRP A 21 -10.63 3.30 0.89
N LEU A 22 -9.64 3.92 1.55
CA LEU A 22 -8.28 4.02 1.02
C LEU A 22 -7.63 2.64 0.88
N ALA A 23 -7.81 1.75 1.86
CA ALA A 23 -7.29 0.39 1.79
C ALA A 23 -7.86 -0.36 0.59
N VAL A 24 -9.18 -0.33 0.42
CA VAL A 24 -9.86 -1.00 -0.70
C VAL A 24 -9.47 -0.36 -2.03
N GLY A 25 -9.54 0.96 -2.15
CA GLY A 25 -9.24 1.67 -3.40
C GLY A 25 -7.81 1.44 -3.87
N ILE A 26 -6.83 1.60 -2.97
CA ILE A 26 -5.42 1.36 -3.28
C ILE A 26 -5.16 -0.13 -3.56
N GLY A 27 -5.80 -1.03 -2.79
CA GLY A 27 -5.66 -2.47 -2.97
C GLY A 27 -6.22 -2.98 -4.29
N LEU A 28 -7.33 -2.40 -4.76
CA LEU A 28 -7.93 -2.71 -6.07
C LEU A 28 -7.07 -2.25 -7.25
N ILE A 29 -6.09 -1.36 -7.03
CA ILE A 29 -5.10 -0.98 -8.04
C ILE A 29 -3.85 -1.85 -7.88
N GLY A 30 -3.33 -1.97 -6.65
CA GLY A 30 -2.08 -2.68 -6.37
C GLY A 30 -2.14 -4.18 -6.65
N ALA A 31 -3.19 -4.86 -6.21
CA ALA A 31 -3.26 -6.32 -6.32
C ALA A 31 -3.34 -6.81 -7.79
N PRO A 32 -4.17 -6.21 -8.67
CA PRO A 32 -4.15 -6.57 -10.09
C PRO A 32 -2.80 -6.35 -10.76
N LEU A 33 -2.10 -5.27 -10.42
CA LEU A 33 -0.75 -5.01 -10.97
C LEU A 33 0.23 -6.12 -10.58
N VAL A 34 0.22 -6.57 -9.32
CA VAL A 34 1.06 -7.69 -8.87
C VAL A 34 0.69 -8.98 -9.60
N VAL A 35 -0.61 -9.29 -9.72
CA VAL A 35 -1.09 -10.51 -10.38
C VAL A 35 -0.71 -10.52 -11.86
N LEU A 36 -0.94 -9.41 -12.56
CA LEU A 36 -0.54 -9.26 -13.95
C LEU A 36 0.97 -9.43 -14.08
N SER A 37 1.75 -8.79 -13.22
CA SER A 37 3.21 -8.84 -13.33
C SER A 37 3.84 -10.21 -13.06
N LEU A 38 3.15 -11.07 -12.32
CA LEU A 38 3.54 -12.45 -12.06
C LEU A 38 2.93 -13.44 -13.07
N TRP A 39 2.17 -12.94 -14.06
CA TRP A 39 1.52 -13.79 -15.04
C TRP A 39 2.55 -14.46 -15.96
N PRO A 40 2.51 -15.78 -16.14
CA PRO A 40 3.56 -16.53 -16.86
C PRO A 40 3.63 -16.20 -18.35
N GLY A 41 2.60 -15.56 -18.91
CA GLY A 41 2.58 -15.09 -20.30
C GLY A 41 3.23 -13.71 -20.51
N ILE A 42 3.78 -13.08 -19.47
CA ILE A 42 4.40 -11.74 -19.56
C ILE A 42 5.93 -11.88 -19.54
N ASP A 43 6.60 -10.97 -20.25
CA ASP A 43 8.05 -10.90 -20.20
C ASP A 43 8.56 -10.51 -18.79
N HIS A 44 9.49 -11.30 -18.26
CA HIS A 44 10.09 -11.12 -16.93
C HIS A 44 11.56 -10.71 -17.04
N THR A 45 12.00 -10.24 -18.20
CA THR A 45 13.35 -9.67 -18.35
C THR A 45 13.60 -8.57 -17.31
N PRO A 46 14.81 -8.53 -16.71
CA PRO A 46 15.15 -7.53 -15.71
C PRO A 46 15.06 -6.13 -16.32
N TYR A 47 14.57 -5.16 -15.55
CA TYR A 47 14.36 -3.76 -15.96
C TYR A 47 13.30 -3.54 -17.05
N SER A 48 12.51 -4.56 -17.40
CA SER A 48 11.35 -4.39 -18.26
C SER A 48 10.25 -3.55 -17.58
N ALA A 49 9.30 -3.05 -18.38
CA ALA A 49 8.08 -2.42 -17.89
C ALA A 49 7.35 -3.31 -16.85
N ASN A 50 7.47 -4.63 -16.96
CA ASN A 50 6.91 -5.56 -15.99
C ASN A 50 7.52 -5.41 -14.59
N THR A 51 8.83 -5.17 -14.49
CA THR A 51 9.51 -4.94 -13.20
C THR A 51 8.99 -3.66 -12.53
N VAL A 52 8.72 -2.61 -13.33
CA VAL A 52 8.11 -1.36 -12.84
C VAL A 52 6.71 -1.61 -12.30
N LEU A 53 5.88 -2.35 -13.05
CA LEU A 53 4.51 -2.69 -12.65
C LEU A 53 4.49 -3.55 -11.38
N LEU A 54 5.40 -4.51 -11.25
CA LEU A 54 5.51 -5.37 -10.07
C LEU A 54 5.88 -4.54 -8.84
N ALA A 55 6.95 -3.75 -8.93
CA ALA A 55 7.41 -2.92 -7.83
C ALA A 55 6.35 -1.88 -7.42
N PHE A 56 5.70 -1.24 -8.39
CA PHE A 56 4.61 -0.30 -8.11
C PHE A 56 3.39 -0.99 -7.48
N GLY A 57 3.00 -2.17 -7.97
CA GLY A 57 1.94 -2.98 -7.40
C GLY A 57 2.21 -3.37 -5.94
N LEU A 58 3.45 -3.75 -5.62
CA LEU A 58 3.88 -4.08 -4.24
C LEU A 58 3.89 -2.84 -3.34
N CYS A 59 4.27 -1.67 -3.86
CA CYS A 59 4.17 -0.39 -3.15
C CYS A 59 2.72 -0.10 -2.74
N LEU A 60 1.79 -0.12 -3.71
CA LEU A 60 0.38 0.14 -3.46
C LEU A 60 -0.23 -0.90 -2.51
N SER A 61 0.12 -2.18 -2.67
CA SER A 61 -0.35 -3.25 -1.79
C SER A 61 0.13 -3.06 -0.34
N SER A 62 1.37 -2.60 -0.15
CA SER A 62 1.93 -2.30 1.18
C SER A 62 1.19 -1.12 1.85
N ILE A 63 0.87 -0.08 1.08
CA ILE A 63 0.09 1.07 1.55
C ILE A 63 -1.36 0.65 1.88
N SER A 64 -1.99 -0.13 1.00
CA SER A 64 -3.32 -0.71 1.21
C SER A 64 -3.38 -1.51 2.51
N TYR A 65 -2.37 -2.36 2.77
CA TYR A 65 -2.25 -3.10 4.01
C TYR A 65 -2.16 -2.17 5.24
N ALA A 66 -1.36 -1.11 5.18
CA ALA A 66 -1.23 -0.15 6.29
C ALA A 66 -2.58 0.51 6.62
N PHE A 67 -3.30 0.99 5.60
CA PHE A 67 -4.62 1.58 5.77
C PHE A 67 -5.65 0.56 6.26
N GLY A 68 -5.60 -0.68 5.77
CA GLY A 68 -6.47 -1.76 6.22
C GLY A 68 -6.26 -2.07 7.70
N ARG A 69 -5.00 -2.16 8.14
CA ARG A 69 -4.65 -2.32 9.56
C ARG A 69 -5.12 -1.14 10.41
N ALA A 70 -5.00 0.10 9.92
CA ALA A 70 -5.49 1.29 10.62
C ALA A 70 -7.02 1.27 10.77
N ALA A 71 -7.74 0.84 9.74
CA ALA A 71 -9.19 0.68 9.79
C ALA A 71 -9.60 -0.40 10.80
N VAL A 72 -8.95 -1.57 10.77
CA VAL A 72 -9.21 -2.68 11.71
C VAL A 72 -8.88 -2.28 13.15
N ALA A 73 -7.79 -1.55 13.38
CA ALA A 73 -7.46 -1.01 14.70
C ALA A 73 -8.58 -0.08 15.21
N GLY A 74 -9.06 0.84 14.37
CA GLY A 74 -10.22 1.67 14.72
C GLY A 74 -11.50 0.85 14.97
N MET A 75 -11.77 -0.20 14.21
CA MET A 75 -12.94 -1.06 14.42
C MET A 75 -12.87 -1.85 15.72
N THR A 76 -11.67 -2.21 16.18
CA THR A 76 -11.45 -3.09 17.35
C THR A 76 -11.09 -2.35 18.63
N GLU A 77 -10.94 -1.03 18.59
CA GLU A 77 -10.56 -0.18 19.73
C GLU A 77 -11.40 -0.38 21.02
N SER A 78 -12.68 -0.72 20.89
CA SER A 78 -13.59 -0.97 22.03
C SER A 78 -13.72 -2.45 22.41
N ARG A 79 -12.94 -3.34 21.81
CA ARG A 79 -13.00 -4.79 22.08
C ARG A 79 -11.99 -5.19 23.16
N PRO A 80 -12.20 -6.34 23.85
CA PRO A 80 -11.29 -6.81 24.90
C PRO A 80 -9.85 -7.06 24.44
N ARG A 81 -9.62 -7.25 23.13
CA ARG A 81 -8.32 -7.43 22.50
C ARG A 81 -8.23 -6.54 21.26
N PRO A 82 -7.89 -5.25 21.40
CA PRO A 82 -7.81 -4.32 20.28
C PRO A 82 -6.61 -4.66 19.39
N VAL A 83 -6.78 -4.54 18.08
CA VAL A 83 -5.70 -4.72 17.12
C VAL A 83 -4.86 -3.45 17.09
N SER A 84 -3.55 -3.59 17.18
CA SER A 84 -2.64 -2.46 17.04
C SER A 84 -2.68 -1.90 15.61
N GLY A 85 -2.57 -0.58 15.50
CA GLY A 85 -2.41 0.12 14.24
C GLY A 85 -1.18 -0.36 13.45
N PRO A 86 -1.03 0.07 12.19
CA PRO A 86 0.13 -0.28 11.39
C PRO A 86 1.40 0.26 12.07
N GLY A 87 2.43 -0.58 12.17
CA GLY A 87 3.79 -0.12 12.51
C GLY A 87 4.46 0.57 11.33
N ASN A 88 5.77 0.83 11.44
CA ASN A 88 6.53 1.54 10.41
C ASN A 88 6.91 0.65 9.20
N ILE A 89 6.97 -0.67 9.39
CA ILE A 89 7.39 -1.64 8.37
C ILE A 89 6.65 -1.49 7.03
N PRO A 90 5.30 -1.46 6.95
CA PRO A 90 4.62 -1.34 5.66
C PRO A 90 4.91 -0.03 4.93
N TYR A 91 5.19 1.06 5.64
CA TYR A 91 5.58 2.34 5.03
C TYR A 91 7.01 2.29 4.50
N LEU A 92 7.93 1.64 5.21
CA LEU A 92 9.30 1.42 4.75
C LEU A 92 9.33 0.53 3.51
N LEU A 93 8.55 -0.56 3.50
CA LEU A 93 8.40 -1.43 2.33
C LEU A 93 7.81 -0.68 1.15
N ALA A 94 6.76 0.12 1.35
CA ALA A 94 6.19 0.95 0.30
C ALA A 94 7.23 1.91 -0.30
N GLY A 95 8.03 2.58 0.53
CA GLY A 95 9.11 3.45 0.07
C GLY A 95 10.19 2.71 -0.72
N LEU A 96 10.60 1.53 -0.24
CA LEU A 96 11.57 0.68 -0.94
C LEU A 96 11.06 0.24 -2.31
N PHE A 97 9.82 -0.27 -2.37
CA PHE A 97 9.22 -0.70 -3.63
C PHE A 97 9.02 0.47 -4.60
N LEU A 98 8.67 1.66 -4.11
CA LEU A 98 8.61 2.87 -4.93
C LEU A 98 9.98 3.25 -5.49
N ALA A 99 11.03 3.20 -4.67
CA ALA A 99 12.39 3.47 -5.14
C ALA A 99 12.82 2.48 -6.23
N VAL A 100 12.53 1.19 -6.05
CA VAL A 100 12.78 0.15 -7.08
C VAL A 100 11.99 0.46 -8.35
N ALA A 101 10.70 0.79 -8.25
CA ALA A 101 9.87 1.13 -9.41
C ALA A 101 10.43 2.32 -10.18
N VAL A 102 10.87 3.37 -9.49
CA VAL A 102 11.46 4.57 -10.11
C VAL A 102 12.80 4.24 -10.76
N VAL A 103 13.69 3.52 -10.08
CA VAL A 103 14.99 3.13 -10.66
C VAL A 103 14.80 2.25 -11.90
N SER A 104 13.92 1.25 -11.83
CA SER A 104 13.59 0.41 -12.98
C SER A 104 12.98 1.23 -14.12
N LEU A 105 12.13 2.21 -13.83
CA LEU A 105 11.55 3.08 -14.86
C LEU A 105 12.61 3.95 -15.54
N VAL A 106 13.54 4.53 -14.77
CA VAL A 106 14.65 5.32 -15.32
C VAL A 106 15.54 4.48 -16.21
N ILE A 107 15.88 3.25 -15.80
CA ILE A 107 16.70 2.34 -16.61
C ILE A 107 15.95 1.90 -17.87
N ALA A 108 14.65 1.61 -17.78
CA ALA A 108 13.84 1.21 -18.93
C ALA A 108 13.67 2.33 -19.97
N ALA A 109 13.76 3.59 -19.54
CA ALA A 109 13.58 4.77 -20.39
C ALA A 109 14.90 5.36 -20.93
N ALA A 110 16.05 4.86 -20.48
CA ALA A 110 17.39 5.29 -20.89
C ALA A 110 17.92 4.43 -22.04
#